data_AF-A0A3T1AMF4-F1
#
_entry.id   AF-A0A3T1AMF4-F1
#
_cell.length_a   1.000
_cell.length_b   1.000
_cell.length_c   1.000
_cell.angle_alpha   90.00
_cell.angle_beta   90.00
_cell.angle_gamma   90.00
#
_symmetry.space_group_name_H-M   'P 1'
#
loop_
_entity.id
_entity.type
_entity.pdbx_description
1 polymer ?
#
loop_
_entity_poly.entity_id
_entity_poly.type
_entity_poly.pdbx_seq_one_letter_code
_entity_poly.pdbx_strand_id
1 'polypeptide(L)'
;MSDVLHTLRCIGFAELPRVAHAAGLSDADTESELIDLAVEGLVTREFGGWGLTDVGRAEDARRTGAGLDATGEREAVTRAYERFLVLNPELLDLCSAWQLNDHTDPEHDERIIRRFEDLDARAGAVLAGLSRFGRYRVRLTAALTEVRNGHREHLADSLESYHVIWFQLHEDLLATLGIPR
;
A
#
# COMPACT_ATOMS: atom_id res chain seq x y z
N MET A 1 12.08 -10.96 -1.66
CA MET A 1 12.02 -10.28 -2.97
C MET A 1 11.35 -8.94 -2.73
N SER A 2 12.15 -7.89 -2.53
CA SER A 2 11.65 -6.54 -2.75
C SER A 2 11.70 -6.32 -4.25
N ASP A 3 10.60 -5.92 -4.86
CA ASP A 3 10.53 -5.62 -6.29
C ASP A 3 10.10 -4.15 -6.40
N VAL A 4 11.07 -3.27 -6.68
CA VAL A 4 10.85 -1.83 -6.85
C VAL A 4 9.86 -1.56 -8.00
N LEU A 5 9.86 -2.37 -9.05
CA LEU A 5 8.90 -2.27 -10.15
C LEU A 5 7.47 -2.50 -9.63
N HIS A 6 7.27 -3.56 -8.84
CA HIS A 6 5.97 -3.87 -8.25
C HIS A 6 5.53 -2.82 -7.23
N THR A 7 6.47 -2.30 -6.43
CA THR A 7 6.19 -1.20 -5.50
C THR A 7 5.66 0.02 -6.25
N LEU A 8 6.32 0.41 -7.34
CA LEU A 8 5.91 1.53 -8.18
C LEU A 8 4.55 1.27 -8.86
N ARG A 9 4.24 0.01 -9.21
CA ARG A 9 2.91 -0.38 -9.72
C ARG A 9 1.82 -0.10 -8.71
N CYS A 10 2.07 -0.34 -7.42
CA CYS A 10 1.08 -0.21 -6.36
C CYS A 10 0.91 1.22 -5.85
N ILE A 11 2.00 2.01 -5.81
CA ILE A 11 1.95 3.39 -5.28
C ILE A 11 1.72 4.44 -6.36
N GLY A 12 1.85 4.07 -7.63
CA GLY A 12 1.75 4.97 -8.77
C GLY A 12 3.00 5.81 -8.97
N PHE A 13 2.84 6.90 -9.72
CA PHE A 13 3.94 7.83 -9.99
C PHE A 13 4.40 8.53 -8.70
N ALA A 14 5.71 8.49 -8.40
CA ALA A 14 6.24 8.92 -7.11
C ALA A 14 7.70 9.37 -7.18
N GLU A 15 8.08 10.33 -6.33
CA GLU A 15 9.48 10.71 -6.11
C GLU A 15 10.26 9.60 -5.40
N LEU A 16 11.59 9.59 -5.57
CA LEU A 16 12.49 8.57 -5.04
C LEU A 16 12.27 8.25 -3.54
N PRO A 17 12.19 9.24 -2.61
CA PRO A 17 12.01 8.92 -1.19
C PRO A 17 10.72 8.16 -0.89
N ARG A 18 9.65 8.46 -1.63
CA ARG A 18 8.36 7.77 -1.50
C ARG A 18 8.42 6.34 -2.01
N VAL A 19 9.14 6.10 -3.12
CA VAL A 19 9.36 4.75 -3.63
C VAL A 19 10.20 3.95 -2.64
N ALA A 20 11.31 4.52 -2.16
CA ALA A 20 12.24 3.86 -1.24
C ALA A 20 11.54 3.49 0.08
N HIS A 21 10.79 4.43 0.66
CA HIS A 21 9.99 4.18 1.86
C HIS A 21 8.95 3.05 1.64
N ALA A 22 8.24 3.04 0.50
CA ALA A 22 7.25 2.02 0.21
C ALA A 22 7.86 0.64 -0.11
N ALA A 23 9.07 0.61 -0.66
CA ALA A 23 9.85 -0.59 -0.94
C ALA A 23 10.58 -1.13 0.30
N GLY A 24 10.74 -0.31 1.34
CA GLY A 24 11.53 -0.64 2.53
C GLY A 24 13.03 -0.73 2.24
N LEU A 25 13.51 0.07 1.29
CA LEU A 25 14.90 0.12 0.84
C LEU A 25 15.51 1.50 1.15
N SER A 26 16.83 1.62 1.05
CA SER A 26 17.49 2.93 1.08
C SER A 26 17.21 3.70 -0.21
N ASP A 27 17.31 5.03 -0.16
CA ASP A 27 17.21 5.88 -1.37
C ASP A 27 18.25 5.48 -2.42
N ALA A 28 19.48 5.13 -1.99
CA ALA A 28 20.55 4.73 -2.90
C ALA A 28 20.27 3.40 -3.60
N ASP A 29 19.82 2.38 -2.86
CA ASP A 29 19.48 1.07 -3.44
C ASP A 29 18.28 1.20 -4.38
N THR A 30 17.26 1.97 -3.96
CA THR A 30 16.07 2.21 -4.77
C THR A 30 16.40 2.98 -6.06
N GLU A 31 17.26 4.00 -5.97
CA GLU A 31 17.68 4.77 -7.14
C GLU A 31 18.48 3.91 -8.11
N SER A 32 19.38 3.06 -7.59
CA SER A 32 20.12 2.10 -8.42
C SER A 32 19.18 1.17 -9.18
N GLU A 33 18.20 0.55 -8.49
CA GLU A 33 17.23 -0.33 -9.15
C GLU A 33 16.35 0.41 -10.17
N LEU A 34 15.91 1.64 -9.87
CA LEU A 34 15.11 2.44 -10.80
C LEU A 34 15.89 2.83 -12.05
N ILE A 35 17.20 3.09 -11.94
CA ILE A 35 18.07 3.35 -13.08
C ILE A 35 18.18 2.11 -13.97
N ASP A 36 18.39 0.93 -13.39
CA ASP A 36 18.47 -0.33 -14.16
C ASP A 36 17.14 -0.61 -14.87
N LEU A 37 16.01 -0.46 -14.17
CA LEU A 37 14.66 -0.59 -14.75
C LEU A 37 14.40 0.43 -15.87
N ALA A 38 14.98 1.63 -15.79
CA ALA A 38 14.85 2.67 -16.81
C ALA A 38 15.68 2.35 -18.05
N VAL A 39 16.87 1.77 -17.87
CA VAL A 39 17.71 1.25 -18.98
C VAL A 39 16.96 0.13 -19.73
N GLU A 40 16.21 -0.70 -19.00
CA GLU A 40 15.31 -1.72 -19.58
C GLU A 40 14.03 -1.14 -20.20
N GLY A 41 13.75 0.15 -20.04
CA GLY A 41 12.54 0.81 -20.55
C GLY A 41 11.26 0.47 -19.77
N LEU A 42 11.39 -0.10 -18.56
CA LEU A 42 10.26 -0.51 -17.71
C LEU A 42 9.71 0.66 -16.89
N VAL A 43 10.56 1.64 -16.56
CA VAL A 43 10.14 2.87 -15.87
C VAL A 43 10.62 4.11 -16.63
N THR A 44 9.94 5.22 -16.40
CA THR A 44 10.35 6.55 -16.87
C THR A 44 10.54 7.48 -15.67
N ARG A 45 11.36 8.50 -15.85
CA ARG A 45 11.54 9.59 -14.89
C ARG A 45 11.10 10.91 -15.52
N GLU A 46 10.05 11.49 -14.99
CA GLU A 46 9.45 12.74 -15.47
C GLU A 46 9.21 13.64 -14.26
N PHE A 47 9.27 14.97 -14.40
CA PHE A 47 8.92 15.92 -13.33
C PHE A 47 9.52 15.63 -11.92
N GLY A 48 10.68 14.97 -11.84
CA GLY A 48 11.30 14.56 -10.57
C GLY A 48 10.80 13.24 -9.95
N GLY A 49 9.76 12.64 -10.53
CA GLY A 49 9.21 11.35 -10.11
C GLY A 49 9.46 10.21 -11.10
N TRP A 50 9.19 9.00 -10.63
CA TRP A 50 9.28 7.75 -11.39
C TRP A 50 7.90 7.19 -11.65
N GLY A 51 7.69 6.57 -12.81
CA GLY A 51 6.45 5.87 -13.14
C GLY A 51 6.68 4.70 -14.08
N LEU A 52 5.77 3.72 -14.09
CA LEU A 52 5.84 2.59 -15.01
C LEU A 52 5.49 3.02 -16.43
N THR A 53 6.23 2.49 -17.40
CA THR A 53 5.81 2.46 -18.80
C THR A 53 4.75 1.37 -19.00
N ASP A 54 4.13 1.30 -20.19
CA ASP A 54 3.26 0.18 -20.54
C ASP A 54 4.01 -1.16 -20.55
N VAL A 55 5.26 -1.15 -20.99
CA VAL A 55 6.15 -2.33 -20.97
C VAL A 55 6.45 -2.74 -19.53
N GLY A 56 6.73 -1.78 -18.65
CA GLY A 56 6.91 -2.03 -17.22
C GLY A 56 5.68 -2.64 -16.56
N ARG A 57 4.48 -2.14 -16.89
CA ARG A 57 3.21 -2.70 -16.37
C ARG A 57 3.03 -4.16 -16.80
N ALA A 58 3.32 -4.47 -18.06
CA ALA A 58 3.22 -5.83 -18.57
C ALA A 58 4.25 -6.76 -17.92
N GLU A 59 5.48 -6.28 -17.73
CA GLU A 59 6.55 -7.04 -17.10
C GLU A 59 6.29 -7.29 -15.61
N ASP A 60 5.79 -6.29 -14.87
CA ASP A 60 5.33 -6.47 -13.49
C ASP A 60 4.26 -7.57 -13.37
N ALA A 61 3.22 -7.49 -14.21
CA ALA A 61 2.15 -8.48 -14.21
C ALA A 61 2.68 -9.90 -14.52
N ARG A 62 3.64 -10.01 -15.45
CA ARG A 62 4.30 -11.28 -15.79
C ARG A 62 5.11 -11.82 -14.61
N ARG A 63 5.96 -11.00 -13.98
CA ARG A 63 6.79 -11.38 -12.82
C ARG A 63 5.93 -11.81 -11.63
N THR A 64 4.91 -11.01 -11.33
CA THR A 64 4.02 -11.24 -10.20
C THR A 64 3.17 -12.49 -10.41
N GLY A 65 2.57 -12.67 -11.59
CA GLY A 65 1.81 -13.88 -11.92
C GLY A 65 2.67 -15.15 -11.83
N ALA A 66 3.86 -15.13 -12.44
CA ALA A 66 4.80 -16.26 -12.36
C ALA A 66 5.25 -16.57 -10.92
N GLY A 67 5.47 -15.54 -10.11
CA GLY A 67 5.79 -15.70 -8.68
C GLY A 67 4.66 -16.36 -7.91
N LEU A 68 3.42 -15.89 -8.12
CA LEU A 68 2.24 -16.45 -7.45
C LEU A 68 1.98 -17.92 -7.81
N ASP A 69 2.21 -18.28 -9.07
CA ASP A 69 2.08 -19.67 -9.54
C ASP A 69 3.21 -20.55 -8.99
N ALA A 70 4.43 -20.02 -8.88
CA ALA A 70 5.57 -20.74 -8.33
C ALA A 70 5.45 -21.02 -6.82
N THR A 71 4.87 -20.09 -6.04
CA THR A 71 4.66 -20.27 -4.60
C THR A 71 3.39 -21.06 -4.27
N GLY A 72 2.45 -21.19 -5.21
CA GLY A 72 1.14 -21.82 -4.97
C GLY A 72 0.24 -21.02 -4.03
N GLU A 73 0.55 -19.74 -3.79
CA GLU A 73 -0.17 -18.89 -2.81
C GLU A 73 -1.47 -18.30 -3.36
N ARG A 74 -1.80 -18.55 -4.63
CA ARG A 74 -2.97 -17.95 -5.32
C ARG A 74 -4.25 -18.03 -4.48
N GLU A 75 -4.60 -19.20 -3.98
CA GLU A 75 -5.82 -19.40 -3.20
C GLU A 75 -5.78 -18.63 -1.86
N ALA A 76 -4.61 -18.54 -1.23
CA ALA A 76 -4.43 -17.79 0.01
C ALA A 76 -4.58 -16.28 -0.22
N VAL A 77 -4.02 -15.76 -1.31
CA VAL A 77 -4.16 -14.35 -1.70
C VAL A 77 -5.60 -14.05 -2.11
N THR A 78 -6.28 -14.93 -2.85
CA THR A 78 -7.70 -14.77 -3.20
C THR A 78 -8.57 -14.67 -1.94
N ARG A 79 -8.41 -15.57 -0.97
CA ARG A 79 -9.15 -15.49 0.29
C ARG A 79 -8.85 -14.23 1.08
N ALA A 80 -7.61 -13.74 1.05
CA ALA A 80 -7.27 -12.48 1.71
C ALA A 80 -7.90 -11.28 1.02
N TYR A 81 -7.94 -11.27 -0.32
CA TYR A 81 -8.64 -10.26 -1.10
C TYR A 81 -10.15 -10.24 -0.79
N GLU A 82 -10.81 -11.40 -0.73
CA GLU A 82 -12.22 -11.49 -0.36
C GLU A 82 -12.50 -10.94 1.05
N ARG A 83 -11.66 -11.28 2.03
CA ARG A 83 -11.78 -10.73 3.39
C ARG A 83 -11.47 -9.24 3.45
N PHE A 84 -10.51 -8.78 2.65
CA PHE A 84 -10.20 -7.36 2.52
C PHE A 84 -11.40 -6.57 1.99
N LEU A 85 -12.10 -7.09 0.98
CA LEU A 85 -13.29 -6.46 0.43
C LEU A 85 -14.43 -6.30 1.45
N VAL A 86 -14.51 -7.16 2.47
CA VAL A 86 -15.46 -7.00 3.58
C VAL A 86 -15.10 -5.82 4.48
N LEU A 87 -13.80 -5.55 4.69
CA LEU A 87 -13.33 -4.45 5.53
C LEU A 87 -13.29 -3.09 4.81
N ASN A 88 -13.14 -3.12 3.47
CA ASN A 88 -12.92 -1.91 2.69
C ASN A 88 -14.03 -0.85 2.81
N PRO A 89 -15.34 -1.19 2.77
CA PRO A 89 -16.41 -0.20 2.98
C PRO A 89 -16.33 0.47 4.35
N GLU A 90 -16.03 -0.30 5.40
CA GLU A 90 -15.91 0.24 6.75
C GLU A 90 -14.76 1.25 6.84
N LEU A 91 -13.62 0.97 6.21
CA LEU A 91 -12.53 1.95 6.16
C LEU A 91 -12.96 3.24 5.45
N LEU A 92 -13.63 3.14 4.31
CA LEU A 92 -14.07 4.31 3.56
C LEU A 92 -15.06 5.15 4.36
N ASP A 93 -15.95 4.51 5.11
CA ASP A 93 -16.87 5.19 6.04
C ASP A 93 -16.10 5.90 7.16
N LEU A 94 -15.06 5.26 7.72
CA LEU A 94 -14.22 5.87 8.75
C LEU A 94 -13.40 7.06 8.22
N CYS A 95 -12.84 6.95 7.01
CA CYS A 95 -12.15 8.07 6.36
C CYS A 95 -13.10 9.23 6.12
N SER A 96 -14.31 8.95 5.62
CA SER A 96 -15.34 9.97 5.39
C SER A 96 -15.77 10.62 6.70
N ALA A 97 -15.98 9.84 7.76
CA ALA A 97 -16.33 10.36 9.09
C ALA A 97 -15.22 11.25 9.66
N TRP A 98 -13.96 10.89 9.44
CA TRP A 98 -12.81 11.70 9.85
C TRP A 98 -12.72 13.01 9.07
N GLN A 99 -12.74 12.94 7.75
CA GLN A 99 -12.52 14.09 6.87
C GLN A 99 -13.66 15.12 6.89
N LEU A 100 -14.89 14.68 7.18
CA LEU A 100 -16.04 15.56 7.32
C LEU A 100 -16.20 16.12 8.74
N ASN A 101 -15.37 15.70 9.69
CA ASN A 101 -15.41 16.21 11.06
C ASN A 101 -14.79 17.62 11.13
N ASP A 102 -15.31 18.46 12.03
CA ASP A 102 -14.74 19.79 12.30
C ASP A 102 -13.62 19.77 13.36
N HIS A 103 -13.38 18.60 13.96
CA HIS A 103 -12.37 18.32 14.98
C HIS A 103 -12.45 19.22 16.22
N THR A 104 -13.65 19.70 16.56
CA THR A 104 -13.89 20.51 17.77
C THR A 104 -14.18 19.68 19.02
N ASP A 105 -14.56 18.41 18.86
CA ASP A 105 -14.81 17.43 19.93
C ASP A 105 -13.70 16.36 19.98
N PRO A 106 -12.72 16.48 20.89
CA PRO A 106 -11.65 15.50 21.04
C PRO A 106 -12.13 14.09 21.42
N GLU A 107 -13.27 13.96 22.10
CA GLU A 107 -13.83 12.64 22.43
C GLU A 107 -14.41 11.97 21.18
N HIS A 108 -14.94 12.74 20.24
CA HIS A 108 -15.37 12.24 18.94
C HIS A 108 -14.20 11.74 18.11
N ASP A 109 -13.12 12.52 18.01
CA ASP A 109 -11.90 12.11 17.31
C ASP A 109 -11.35 10.80 17.87
N GLU A 110 -11.28 10.68 19.20
CA GLU A 110 -10.80 9.47 19.86
C GLU A 110 -11.68 8.24 19.56
N ARG A 111 -13.00 8.42 19.41
CA ARG A 111 -13.89 7.33 19.00
C ARG A 111 -13.59 6.86 17.57
N ILE A 112 -13.30 7.77 16.65
CA ILE A 112 -12.92 7.40 15.27
C ILE A 112 -11.58 6.66 15.27
N ILE A 113 -10.57 7.17 15.99
CA ILE A 113 -9.25 6.54 16.09
C ILE A 113 -9.34 5.10 16.61
N ARG A 114 -10.13 4.85 17.67
CA ARG A 114 -10.33 3.48 18.19
C ARG A 114 -10.97 2.54 17.17
N ARG A 115 -11.87 3.05 16.31
CA ARG A 115 -12.47 2.23 15.25
C ARG A 115 -11.46 1.89 14.16
N PHE A 116 -10.55 2.81 13.83
CA PHE A 116 -9.40 2.50 12.96
C PHE A 116 -8.52 1.40 13.57
N GLU A 117 -8.21 1.46 14.86
CA GLU A 117 -7.41 0.44 15.54
C GLU A 117 -8.08 -0.94 15.55
N ASP A 118 -9.40 -0.99 15.76
CA ASP A 118 -10.17 -2.24 15.68
C ASP A 118 -10.20 -2.81 14.25
N LEU A 119 -10.41 -1.95 13.24
CA LEU A 119 -10.32 -2.35 11.83
C LEU A 119 -8.92 -2.88 11.51
N ASP A 120 -7.88 -2.22 12.03
CA ASP A 120 -6.49 -2.57 11.79
C ASP A 120 -6.11 -3.92 12.44
N ALA A 121 -6.65 -4.23 13.62
CA ALA A 121 -6.48 -5.55 14.23
C ALA A 121 -7.09 -6.66 13.34
N ARG A 122 -8.28 -6.43 12.79
CA ARG A 122 -8.94 -7.35 11.85
C ARG A 122 -8.17 -7.47 10.53
N ALA A 123 -7.66 -6.37 10.01
CA ALA A 123 -6.81 -6.37 8.81
C ALA A 123 -5.52 -7.16 9.02
N GLY A 124 -4.92 -7.10 10.22
CA GLY A 124 -3.76 -7.89 10.57
C GLY A 124 -4.01 -9.40 10.45
N ALA A 125 -5.19 -9.88 10.84
CA ALA A 125 -5.57 -11.27 10.66
C ALA A 125 -5.78 -11.66 9.18
N VAL A 126 -6.22 -10.71 8.33
CA VAL A 126 -6.38 -10.96 6.89
C VAL A 126 -5.04 -11.19 6.20
N LEU A 127 -4.02 -10.41 6.58
CA LEU A 127 -2.67 -10.44 5.99
C LEU A 127 -1.75 -11.48 6.62
N ALA A 128 -2.15 -12.08 7.74
CA ALA A 128 -1.34 -13.07 8.45
C ALA A 128 -0.95 -14.25 7.55
N GLY A 129 0.34 -14.59 7.55
CA GLY A 129 0.87 -15.71 6.76
C GLY A 129 1.14 -15.39 5.28
N LEU A 130 0.82 -14.18 4.81
CA LEU A 130 1.15 -13.75 3.45
C LEU A 130 2.43 -12.91 3.46
N SER A 131 3.57 -13.59 3.30
CA SER A 131 4.92 -13.00 3.45
C SER A 131 5.12 -11.73 2.63
N ARG A 132 4.62 -11.69 1.38
CA ARG A 132 4.64 -10.52 0.47
C ARG A 132 3.98 -9.27 1.07
N PHE A 133 2.91 -9.43 1.83
CA PHE A 133 2.08 -8.32 2.30
C PHE A 133 2.47 -7.83 3.71
N GLY A 134 3.48 -8.47 4.33
CA GLY A 134 3.97 -8.08 5.66
C GLY A 134 4.42 -6.61 5.74
N ARG A 135 4.93 -6.04 4.65
CA ARG A 135 5.34 -4.62 4.60
C ARG A 135 4.16 -3.67 4.81
N TYR A 136 2.98 -3.99 4.30
CA TYR A 136 1.77 -3.19 4.53
C TYR A 136 1.36 -3.22 6.00
N ARG A 137 1.45 -4.39 6.64
CA ARG A 137 1.15 -4.52 8.08
C ARG A 137 2.03 -3.59 8.93
N VAL A 138 3.33 -3.52 8.62
CA VAL A 138 4.27 -2.60 9.29
C VAL A 138 3.87 -1.15 9.06
N ARG A 139 3.63 -0.75 7.81
CA ARG A 139 3.30 0.63 7.44
C ARG A 139 1.95 1.10 8.00
N LEU A 140 0.92 0.25 7.96
CA LEU A 140 -0.40 0.54 8.57
C LEU A 140 -0.28 0.75 10.08
N THR A 141 0.48 -0.12 10.77
CA THR A 141 0.73 0.02 12.21
C THR A 141 1.50 1.31 12.54
N ALA A 142 2.50 1.65 11.71
CA ALA A 142 3.28 2.87 11.88
C ALA A 142 2.40 4.12 11.72
N ALA A 143 1.52 4.16 10.71
CA ALA A 143 0.58 5.27 10.53
C ALA A 143 -0.33 5.47 11.76
N LEU A 144 -0.90 4.40 12.34
CA LEU A 144 -1.69 4.52 13.58
C LEU A 144 -0.85 4.94 14.80
N THR A 145 0.42 4.53 14.84
CA THR A 145 1.35 4.98 15.89
C THR A 145 1.57 6.50 15.80
N GLU A 146 1.74 7.03 14.59
CA GLU A 146 1.88 8.48 14.37
C GLU A 146 0.61 9.25 14.75
N VAL A 147 -0.56 8.71 14.44
CA VAL A 147 -1.85 9.26 14.90
C VAL A 147 -1.90 9.35 16.42
N ARG A 148 -1.41 8.32 17.13
CA ARG A 148 -1.31 8.32 18.60
C ARG A 148 -0.26 9.29 19.14
N ASN A 149 0.77 9.59 18.37
CA ASN A 149 1.77 10.62 18.68
C ASN A 149 1.27 12.06 18.40
N GLY A 150 0.05 12.20 17.89
CA GLY A 150 -0.58 13.50 17.63
C GLY A 150 -0.58 13.94 16.16
N HIS A 151 0.07 13.18 15.27
CA HIS A 151 0.11 13.43 13.82
C HIS A 151 -1.15 12.85 13.15
N ARG A 152 -2.29 13.49 13.42
CA ARG A 152 -3.62 12.98 13.06
C ARG A 152 -3.86 12.91 11.55
N GLU A 153 -3.13 13.69 10.75
CA GLU A 153 -3.12 13.63 9.29
C GLU A 153 -2.73 12.25 8.75
N HIS A 154 -2.04 11.43 9.55
CA HIS A 154 -1.72 10.04 9.22
C HIS A 154 -2.93 9.09 9.25
N LEU A 155 -4.14 9.55 9.56
CA LEU A 155 -5.35 8.74 9.35
C LEU A 155 -5.76 8.69 7.87
N ALA A 156 -6.05 9.85 7.28
CA ALA A 156 -6.64 9.90 5.94
C ALA A 156 -6.11 11.05 5.04
N ASP A 157 -5.30 11.96 5.57
CA ASP A 157 -5.09 13.28 4.96
C ASP A 157 -3.65 13.51 4.46
N SER A 158 -2.74 12.60 4.76
CA SER A 158 -1.36 12.62 4.28
C SER A 158 -1.07 11.53 3.25
N LEU A 159 0.01 11.70 2.49
CA LEU A 159 0.52 10.71 1.55
C LEU A 159 1.05 9.43 2.23
N GLU A 160 1.26 9.48 3.54
CA GLU A 160 1.71 8.36 4.40
C GLU A 160 0.59 7.88 5.32
N SER A 161 -0.64 8.36 5.08
CA SER A 161 -1.77 8.02 5.91
C SER A 161 -2.18 6.55 5.78
N TYR A 162 -2.87 6.07 6.82
CA TYR A 162 -3.46 4.74 6.86
C TYR A 162 -4.31 4.48 5.62
N HIS A 163 -5.15 5.44 5.22
CA HIS A 163 -5.97 5.36 4.02
C HIS A 163 -5.15 5.14 2.74
N VAL A 164 -4.06 5.90 2.54
CA VAL A 164 -3.21 5.76 1.36
C VAL A 164 -2.50 4.41 1.35
N ILE A 165 -2.00 3.95 2.49
CA ILE A 165 -1.36 2.63 2.60
C ILE A 165 -2.37 1.50 2.34
N TRP A 166 -3.60 1.64 2.81
CA TRP A 166 -4.68 0.69 2.54
C TRP A 166 -5.05 0.62 1.06
N PHE A 167 -5.11 1.78 0.39
CA PHE A 167 -5.30 1.81 -1.07
C PHE A 167 -4.17 1.07 -1.80
N GLN A 168 -2.91 1.27 -1.38
CA GLN A 168 -1.76 0.58 -1.97
C GLN A 168 -1.80 -0.94 -1.72
N LEU A 169 -2.34 -1.38 -0.59
CA LEU A 169 -2.60 -2.80 -0.30
C LEU A 169 -3.67 -3.37 -1.25
N HIS A 170 -4.76 -2.62 -1.48
CA HIS A 170 -5.78 -3.01 -2.45
C HIS A 170 -5.18 -3.17 -3.85
N GLU A 171 -4.36 -2.21 -4.29
CA GLU A 171 -3.67 -2.28 -5.59
C GLU A 171 -2.76 -3.50 -5.71
N ASP A 172 -2.00 -3.83 -4.66
CA ASP A 172 -1.12 -5.00 -4.66
C ASP A 172 -1.94 -6.30 -4.74
N LEU A 173 -3.06 -6.41 -4.00
CA LEU A 173 -3.95 -7.57 -4.09
C LEU A 173 -4.52 -7.76 -5.51
N LEU A 174 -4.99 -6.68 -6.13
CA LEU A 174 -5.52 -6.70 -7.50
C LEU A 174 -4.42 -7.09 -8.51
N ALA A 175 -3.27 -6.42 -8.45
CA ALA A 175 -2.15 -6.67 -9.34
C ALA A 175 -1.61 -8.10 -9.18
N THR A 176 -1.52 -8.58 -7.93
CA THR A 176 -1.09 -9.95 -7.62
C THR A 176 -2.01 -11.00 -8.22
N LEU A 177 -3.33 -10.79 -8.11
CA LEU A 177 -4.32 -11.72 -8.64
C LEU A 177 -4.56 -11.57 -10.15
N GLY A 178 -3.97 -10.55 -10.79
CA GLY A 178 -4.22 -10.23 -12.20
C GLY A 178 -5.64 -9.72 -12.46
N ILE A 179 -6.27 -9.11 -11.46
CA ILE A 179 -7.62 -8.55 -11.56
C ILE A 179 -7.50 -7.13 -12.12
N PRO A 180 -8.17 -6.80 -13.24
CA PRO A 180 -8.19 -5.43 -13.76
C PRO A 180 -8.96 -4.51 -12.82
N ARG A 181 -8.56 -3.24 -12.77
CA ARG A 181 -9.24 -2.18 -12.04
C ARG A 181 -10.36 -1.56 -12.87
#